data_AF-A0A078JPK6-F1
#
_entry.id   AF-A0A078JPK6-F1
#
_cell.length_a   1.000
_cell.length_b   1.000
_cell.length_c   1.000
_cell.angle_alpha   90.00
_cell.angle_beta   90.00
_cell.angle_gamma   90.00
#
_symmetry.space_group_name_H-M   'P 1'
#
loop_
_entity.id
_entity.type
_entity.pdbx_description
1 polymer ?
#
loop_
_entity_poly.entity_id
_entity_poly.type
_entity_poly.pdbx_seq_one_letter_code
_entity_poly.pdbx_strand_id
1 'polypeptide(L)'
;MEKSSTLLVYYDKGTPAVAKEIKEALEGNDVEAKVDAMKKAVMLLLNGETIPQLFITIIRYVLPSEDHTIQKLLLLYLELIEKTDSRGKVLPEMILICQNLRNNLQHPNEYIRGVTLRFLCRLKETEIVEPLTPSVLQNLEHRHPFVRRNAILAIMSIYKLPNGDQLFVDAPEMIEKALSTEQDPSAKRNAFLMLFTYGGAGVDSKCL
;
A
#
# COMPACT_ATOMS: atom_id res chain seq x y z
N MET A 1 -10.65 -28.78 0.00
CA MET A 1 -10.24 -28.15 -1.28
C MET A 1 -11.29 -27.10 -1.59
N GLU A 2 -11.07 -25.86 -1.15
CA GLU A 2 -12.01 -24.76 -1.44
C GLU A 2 -11.91 -24.42 -2.93
N LYS A 3 -13.03 -24.49 -3.65
CA LYS A 3 -13.10 -24.10 -5.05
C LYS A 3 -13.07 -22.57 -5.12
N SER A 4 -11.95 -22.00 -5.55
CA SER A 4 -11.86 -20.59 -5.92
C SER A 4 -12.96 -20.29 -6.95
N SER A 5 -13.96 -19.51 -6.52
CA SER A 5 -15.07 -19.10 -7.36
C SER A 5 -14.68 -17.76 -7.99
N THR A 6 -14.17 -17.78 -9.21
CA THR A 6 -13.85 -16.54 -9.94
C THR A 6 -15.14 -15.94 -10.48
N LEU A 7 -15.60 -14.83 -9.90
CA LEU A 7 -16.66 -14.02 -10.48
C LEU A 7 -16.05 -13.12 -11.56
N LEU A 8 -16.44 -13.35 -12.81
CA LEU A 8 -16.07 -12.49 -13.92
C LEU A 8 -17.02 -11.28 -13.94
N VAL A 9 -16.54 -10.13 -13.47
CA VAL A 9 -17.31 -8.88 -13.54
C VAL A 9 -17.07 -8.27 -14.92
N TYR A 10 -18.03 -8.47 -15.84
CA TYR A 10 -17.99 -7.81 -17.15
C TYR A 10 -18.18 -6.30 -16.97
N TYR A 11 -17.26 -5.52 -17.54
CA TYR A 11 -17.36 -4.08 -17.64
C TYR A 11 -17.13 -3.68 -19.10
N ASP A 12 -17.82 -2.63 -19.56
CA ASP A 12 -17.64 -2.15 -20.93
C ASP A 12 -16.18 -1.79 -21.20
N LYS A 13 -15.72 -2.10 -22.41
CA LYS A 13 -14.37 -1.78 -22.85
C LYS A 13 -14.10 -0.28 -22.71
N GLY A 14 -12.89 0.06 -22.33
CA GLY A 14 -12.34 1.39 -22.19
C GLY A 14 -12.26 2.06 -23.55
N THR A 15 -13.38 2.62 -23.98
CA THR A 15 -13.42 3.45 -25.19
C THR A 15 -12.73 4.79 -24.93
N PRO A 16 -12.19 5.46 -25.95
CA PRO A 16 -11.66 6.81 -25.82
C PRO A 16 -12.66 7.82 -25.21
N ALA A 17 -13.96 7.60 -25.42
CA ALA A 17 -15.03 8.39 -24.81
C ALA A 17 -15.07 8.20 -23.28
N VAL A 18 -15.05 6.94 -22.81
CA VAL A 18 -15.02 6.63 -21.37
C VAL A 18 -13.76 7.20 -20.70
N ALA A 19 -12.60 7.09 -21.36
CA ALA A 19 -11.36 7.68 -20.87
C ALA A 19 -11.47 9.20 -20.68
N LYS A 20 -12.09 9.89 -21.64
CA LYS A 20 -12.32 11.33 -21.60
C LYS A 20 -13.31 11.72 -20.50
N GLU A 21 -14.41 11.00 -20.36
CA GLU A 21 -15.40 11.23 -19.29
C GLU A 21 -14.80 11.08 -17.90
N ILE A 22 -14.02 10.01 -17.68
CA ILE A 22 -13.32 9.80 -16.40
C ILE A 22 -12.38 10.98 -16.13
N LYS A 23 -11.59 11.37 -17.13
CA LYS A 23 -10.67 12.50 -17.00
C LYS A 23 -11.40 13.79 -16.61
N GLU A 24 -12.46 14.15 -17.33
CA GLU A 24 -13.24 15.37 -17.05
C GLU A 24 -13.86 15.35 -15.64
N ALA A 25 -14.39 14.20 -15.20
CA ALA A 25 -14.92 14.05 -13.85
C ALA A 25 -13.83 14.17 -12.76
N LEU A 26 -12.62 13.64 -13.00
CA LEU A 26 -11.50 13.77 -12.07
C LEU A 26 -10.96 15.21 -11.99
N GLU A 27 -11.01 15.96 -13.10
CA GLU A 27 -10.60 17.37 -13.17
C GLU A 27 -11.60 18.33 -12.51
N GLY A 28 -12.87 17.91 -12.40
CA GLY A 28 -13.91 18.66 -11.70
C GLY A 28 -13.67 18.80 -10.19
N ASN A 29 -14.59 19.48 -9.51
CA ASN A 29 -14.55 19.67 -8.04
C ASN A 29 -15.61 18.84 -7.30
N ASP A 30 -16.49 18.14 -8.03
CA ASP A 30 -17.52 17.32 -7.42
C ASP A 30 -16.94 16.01 -6.87
N VAL A 31 -17.12 15.79 -5.56
CA VAL A 31 -16.57 14.63 -4.85
C VAL A 31 -17.27 13.35 -5.28
N GLU A 32 -18.59 13.38 -5.49
CA GLU A 32 -19.34 12.17 -5.88
C GLU A 32 -18.95 11.73 -7.30
N ALA A 33 -18.88 12.67 -8.25
CA ALA A 33 -18.36 12.38 -9.59
C ALA A 33 -16.92 11.84 -9.57
N LYS A 34 -16.03 12.38 -8.72
CA LYS A 34 -14.67 11.85 -8.56
C LYS A 34 -14.64 10.43 -8.02
N VAL A 35 -15.48 10.14 -7.02
CA VAL A 35 -15.59 8.79 -6.43
C VAL A 35 -16.03 7.80 -7.50
N ASP A 36 -17.04 8.13 -8.29
CA ASP A 36 -17.51 7.26 -9.36
C ASP A 36 -16.47 7.13 -10.48
N ALA A 37 -15.83 8.21 -10.90
CA ALA A 37 -14.74 8.18 -11.87
C ALA A 37 -13.55 7.29 -11.40
N MET A 38 -13.18 7.36 -10.12
CA MET A 38 -12.15 6.51 -9.54
C MET A 38 -12.56 5.03 -9.50
N LYS A 39 -13.83 4.72 -9.19
CA LYS A 39 -14.34 3.33 -9.28
C LYS A 39 -14.23 2.82 -10.72
N LYS A 40 -14.64 3.63 -11.71
CA LYS A 40 -14.53 3.26 -13.14
C LYS A 40 -13.07 3.02 -13.53
N ALA A 41 -12.15 3.88 -13.11
CA ALA A 41 -10.72 3.72 -13.40
C ALA A 41 -10.15 2.42 -12.82
N VAL A 42 -10.49 2.07 -11.57
CA VAL A 42 -10.09 0.80 -10.94
C VAL A 42 -10.70 -0.40 -11.69
N MET A 43 -11.96 -0.33 -12.11
CA MET A 43 -12.61 -1.40 -12.86
C MET A 43 -11.95 -1.64 -14.23
N LEU A 44 -11.55 -0.59 -14.94
CA LEU A 44 -10.83 -0.72 -16.21
C LEU A 44 -9.47 -1.41 -16.01
N LEU A 45 -8.71 -1.02 -14.98
CA LEU A 45 -7.44 -1.67 -14.65
C LEU A 45 -7.62 -3.16 -14.30
N LEU A 46 -8.67 -3.52 -13.54
CA LEU A 46 -8.97 -4.91 -13.21
C LEU A 46 -9.31 -5.76 -14.44
N ASN A 47 -9.83 -5.15 -15.51
CA ASN A 47 -10.07 -5.81 -16.79
C ASN A 47 -8.84 -5.86 -17.70
N GLY A 48 -7.69 -5.38 -17.23
CA GLY A 48 -6.44 -5.35 -17.97
C GLY A 48 -6.32 -4.19 -18.95
N GLU A 49 -7.23 -3.21 -18.88
CA GLU A 49 -7.18 -2.03 -19.73
C GLU A 49 -6.46 -0.89 -19.02
N THR A 50 -5.37 -0.41 -19.60
CA THR A 50 -4.59 0.70 -19.06
C THR A 50 -4.81 1.96 -19.88
N ILE A 51 -5.00 3.08 -19.18
CA ILE A 51 -5.14 4.40 -19.81
C ILE A 51 -4.06 5.30 -19.20
N PRO A 52 -2.85 5.36 -19.80
CA PRO A 52 -1.71 6.07 -19.23
C PRO A 52 -1.99 7.53 -18.90
N GLN A 53 -2.85 8.19 -19.69
CA GLN A 53 -3.22 9.60 -19.47
C GLN A 53 -3.96 9.82 -18.14
N LEU A 54 -4.70 8.82 -17.63
CA LEU A 54 -5.39 8.93 -16.35
C LEU A 54 -4.43 9.04 -15.18
N PHE A 55 -3.24 8.43 -15.27
CA PHE A 55 -2.27 8.46 -14.18
C PHE A 55 -1.87 9.91 -13.83
N ILE A 56 -1.55 10.73 -14.83
CA ILE A 56 -1.18 12.14 -14.62
C ILE A 56 -2.36 12.94 -14.05
N THR A 57 -3.58 12.70 -14.53
CA THR A 57 -4.79 13.34 -14.01
C THR A 57 -5.03 12.96 -12.54
N ILE A 58 -4.86 11.69 -12.17
CA ILE A 58 -5.01 11.21 -10.79
C ILE A 58 -3.97 11.87 -9.87
N ILE A 59 -2.71 11.93 -10.29
CA ILE A 59 -1.65 12.59 -9.51
C ILE A 59 -1.97 14.07 -9.27
N ARG A 60 -2.55 14.76 -10.25
CA ARG A 60 -2.85 16.19 -10.13
C ARG A 60 -4.12 16.49 -9.31
N TYR A 61 -5.19 15.73 -9.51
CA TYR A 61 -6.53 16.12 -9.02
C TYR A 61 -7.15 15.18 -7.98
N VAL A 62 -6.55 13.99 -7.79
CA VAL A 62 -7.03 12.96 -6.85
C VAL A 62 -6.09 12.81 -5.67
N LEU A 63 -4.77 12.74 -5.92
CA LEU A 63 -3.74 12.64 -4.88
C LEU A 63 -3.88 13.70 -3.76
N PRO A 64 -4.15 14.99 -4.04
CA PRO A 64 -4.29 16.00 -3.00
C PRO A 64 -5.66 16.02 -2.30
N SER A 65 -6.60 15.14 -2.67
CA SER A 65 -7.94 15.11 -2.07
C SER A 65 -7.90 14.70 -0.60
N GLU A 66 -8.63 15.41 0.27
CA GLU A 66 -8.77 15.04 1.68
C GLU A 66 -9.92 14.04 1.92
N ASP A 67 -10.73 13.72 0.91
CA ASP A 67 -11.84 12.79 1.05
C ASP A 67 -11.35 11.35 1.27
N HIS A 68 -11.81 10.73 2.35
CA HIS A 68 -11.37 9.40 2.75
C HIS A 68 -11.75 8.30 1.75
N THR A 69 -12.88 8.46 1.05
CA THR A 69 -13.34 7.50 0.04
C THR A 69 -12.45 7.56 -1.19
N ILE A 70 -12.13 8.78 -1.64
CA ILE A 70 -11.20 9.03 -2.74
C ILE A 70 -9.80 8.49 -2.39
N GLN A 71 -9.27 8.78 -1.20
CA GLN A 71 -7.97 8.27 -0.76
C GLN A 71 -7.92 6.74 -0.72
N LYS A 72 -9.00 6.08 -0.29
CA LYS A 72 -9.10 4.61 -0.31
C LYS A 72 -9.09 4.06 -1.75
N LEU A 73 -9.85 4.68 -2.66
CA LEU A 73 -9.87 4.29 -4.07
C LEU A 73 -8.52 4.55 -4.76
N LEU A 74 -7.83 5.64 -4.38
CA LEU A 74 -6.49 5.94 -4.84
C LEU A 74 -5.51 4.83 -4.45
N LEU A 75 -5.52 4.37 -3.21
CA LEU A 75 -4.64 3.26 -2.79
C LEU A 75 -4.93 1.96 -3.56
N LEU A 76 -6.20 1.66 -3.86
CA LEU A 76 -6.56 0.52 -4.71
C LEU A 76 -6.04 0.69 -6.15
N TYR A 77 -6.21 1.89 -6.72
CA TYR A 77 -5.66 2.21 -8.04
C TYR A 77 -4.13 2.04 -8.06
N LEU A 78 -3.44 2.58 -7.06
CA LEU A 78 -1.98 2.47 -6.92
C LEU A 78 -1.52 1.02 -6.75
N GLU A 79 -2.31 0.14 -6.15
CA GLU A 79 -1.98 -1.29 -6.04
C GLU A 79 -1.91 -1.95 -7.43
N LEU A 80 -2.80 -1.54 -8.35
CA LEU A 80 -3.00 -2.17 -9.66
C LEU A 80 -2.05 -1.68 -10.77
N ILE A 81 -1.54 -0.45 -10.67
CA ILE A 81 -0.67 0.09 -11.73
C ILE A 81 0.76 -0.46 -11.68
N GLU A 82 1.40 -0.51 -12.84
CA GLU A 82 2.84 -0.65 -12.97
C GLU A 82 3.54 0.62 -12.46
N LYS A 83 4.50 0.44 -11.55
CA LYS A 83 5.22 1.55 -10.87
C LYS A 83 6.60 1.81 -11.48
N THR A 84 6.98 1.01 -12.46
CA THR A 84 8.25 1.09 -13.17
C THR A 84 8.03 1.29 -14.66
N ASP A 85 9.02 1.90 -15.31
CA ASP A 85 9.08 1.98 -16.76
C ASP A 85 9.47 0.63 -17.40
N SER A 86 9.57 0.61 -18.73
CA SER A 86 9.98 -0.58 -19.50
C SER A 86 11.40 -1.06 -19.23
N ARG A 87 12.22 -0.26 -18.53
CA ARG A 87 13.59 -0.60 -18.11
C ARG A 87 13.65 -1.07 -16.65
N GLY A 88 12.51 -1.12 -15.96
CA GLY A 88 12.43 -1.49 -14.55
C GLY A 88 12.79 -0.36 -13.59
N LYS A 89 12.91 0.89 -14.06
CA LYS A 89 13.18 2.05 -13.20
C LYS A 89 11.87 2.62 -12.66
N VAL A 90 11.83 2.99 -11.38
CA VAL A 90 10.66 3.61 -10.77
C VAL A 90 10.27 4.91 -11.48
N LEU A 91 8.97 5.09 -11.70
CA LEU A 91 8.42 6.29 -12.36
C LEU A 91 8.67 7.56 -11.52
N PRO A 92 9.07 8.70 -12.12
CA PRO A 92 9.31 9.94 -11.38
C PRO A 92 8.12 10.43 -10.55
N GLU A 93 6.89 10.17 -11.00
CA GLU A 93 5.66 10.51 -10.30
C GLU A 93 5.53 9.81 -8.95
N MET A 94 6.23 8.68 -8.75
CA MET A 94 6.25 7.97 -7.48
C MET A 94 6.83 8.81 -6.34
N ILE A 95 7.64 9.84 -6.64
CA ILE A 95 8.14 10.78 -5.63
C ILE A 95 6.98 11.48 -4.91
N LEU A 96 5.97 11.94 -5.67
CA LEU A 96 4.78 12.60 -5.10
C LEU A 96 3.92 11.61 -4.32
N ILE A 97 3.79 10.39 -4.81
CA ILE A 97 3.07 9.31 -4.12
C ILE A 97 3.77 8.96 -2.81
N CYS A 98 5.10 8.81 -2.79
CA CYS A 98 5.87 8.56 -1.58
C CYS A 98 5.65 9.66 -0.54
N GLN A 99 5.66 10.92 -0.95
CA GLN A 99 5.37 12.03 -0.03
C GLN A 99 3.96 11.93 0.56
N ASN A 100 2.95 11.62 -0.26
CA ASN A 100 1.58 11.42 0.21
C ASN A 100 1.46 10.22 1.17
N LEU A 101 2.06 9.08 0.83
CA LEU A 101 2.08 7.89 1.69
C LEU A 101 2.77 8.18 3.03
N ARG A 102 3.89 8.90 3.02
CA ARG A 102 4.58 9.33 4.23
C ARG A 102 3.69 10.20 5.11
N ASN A 103 2.98 11.17 4.52
CA ASN A 103 2.02 11.99 5.26
C ASN A 103 0.89 11.13 5.84
N ASN A 104 0.37 10.17 5.09
CA ASN A 104 -0.67 9.24 5.55
C ASN A 104 -0.21 8.36 6.72
N LEU A 105 1.04 7.89 6.72
CA LEU A 105 1.64 7.14 7.83
C LEU A 105 1.77 7.96 9.12
N GLN A 106 1.76 9.29 9.01
CA GLN A 106 1.85 10.23 10.12
C GLN A 106 0.51 10.94 10.41
N HIS A 107 -0.55 10.58 9.70
CA HIS A 107 -1.86 11.24 9.79
C HIS A 107 -2.49 11.07 11.17
N PRO A 108 -3.21 12.06 11.74
CA PRO A 108 -3.84 11.92 13.06
C PRO A 108 -4.87 10.78 13.14
N ASN A 109 -5.55 10.49 12.03
CA ASN A 109 -6.52 9.40 11.92
C ASN A 109 -5.85 8.02 11.81
N GLU A 110 -6.12 7.14 12.77
CA GLU A 110 -5.57 5.79 12.86
C GLU A 110 -6.00 4.88 11.70
N TYR A 111 -7.20 5.11 11.13
CA TYR A 111 -7.68 4.34 10.00
C TYR A 111 -6.87 4.63 8.74
N ILE A 112 -6.53 5.90 8.48
CA ILE A 112 -5.68 6.29 7.34
C ILE A 112 -4.31 5.61 7.48
N ARG A 113 -3.66 5.74 8.64
CA ARG A 113 -2.40 5.05 8.92
C ARG A 113 -2.48 3.55 8.65
N GLY A 114 -3.49 2.88 9.19
CA GLY A 114 -3.63 1.43 9.06
C GLY A 114 -4.00 0.95 7.66
N VAL A 115 -4.77 1.71 6.87
CA VAL A 115 -5.02 1.38 5.47
C VAL A 115 -3.75 1.58 4.64
N THR A 116 -3.01 2.66 4.87
CA THR A 116 -1.71 2.89 4.20
C THR A 116 -0.71 1.79 4.54
N LEU A 117 -0.58 1.38 5.81
CA LEU A 117 0.26 0.26 6.20
C LEU A 117 -0.14 -1.05 5.51
N ARG A 118 -1.45 -1.33 5.36
CA ARG A 118 -1.92 -2.49 4.58
C ARG A 118 -1.58 -2.41 3.10
N PHE A 119 -1.64 -1.22 2.52
CA PHE A 119 -1.22 -0.99 1.14
C PHE A 119 0.28 -1.27 0.97
N LEU A 120 1.13 -0.88 1.92
CA LEU A 120 2.58 -1.16 1.86
C LEU A 120 2.88 -2.67 1.82
N CYS A 121 2.03 -3.52 2.41
CA CYS A 121 2.18 -4.98 2.31
C CYS A 121 2.09 -5.52 0.87
N ARG A 122 1.60 -4.71 -0.07
CA ARG A 122 1.39 -5.08 -1.48
C ARG A 122 2.40 -4.42 -2.43
N LEU A 123 3.21 -3.49 -1.93
CA LEU A 123 4.30 -2.89 -2.71
C LEU A 123 5.46 -3.87 -2.89
N LYS A 124 6.09 -3.82 -4.06
CA LYS A 124 7.22 -4.69 -4.42
C LYS A 124 8.51 -3.92 -4.65
N GLU A 125 8.39 -2.63 -4.94
CA GLU A 125 9.47 -1.75 -5.34
C GLU A 125 10.15 -1.16 -4.10
N THR A 126 11.32 -1.70 -3.76
CA THR A 126 12.08 -1.30 -2.55
C THR A 126 12.44 0.18 -2.54
N GLU A 127 12.76 0.77 -3.70
CA GLU A 127 13.06 2.20 -3.86
C GLU A 127 11.88 3.11 -3.43
N ILE A 128 10.64 2.64 -3.56
CA ILE A 128 9.45 3.37 -3.10
C ILE A 128 9.29 3.24 -1.58
N VAL A 129 9.68 2.10 -1.02
CA VAL A 129 9.49 1.78 0.40
C VAL A 129 10.57 2.37 1.29
N GLU A 130 11.82 2.42 0.81
CA GLU A 130 12.98 2.97 1.52
C GLU A 130 12.72 4.33 2.21
N PRO A 131 12.17 5.37 1.52
CA PRO A 131 11.90 6.65 2.16
C PRO A 131 10.77 6.61 3.21
N LEU A 132 9.99 5.53 3.25
CA LEU A 132 8.85 5.35 4.16
C LEU A 132 9.24 4.60 5.44
N THR A 133 10.35 3.85 5.43
CA THR A 133 10.85 3.01 6.53
C THR A 133 10.76 3.69 7.91
N PRO A 134 11.26 4.92 8.11
CA PRO A 134 11.21 5.55 9.43
C PRO A 134 9.78 5.78 9.93
N SER A 135 8.86 6.12 9.03
CA SER A 135 7.45 6.33 9.37
C SER A 135 6.73 5.01 9.64
N VAL A 136 7.11 3.93 8.95
CA VAL A 136 6.59 2.58 9.25
C VAL A 136 7.02 2.13 10.64
N LEU A 137 8.31 2.29 10.98
CA LEU A 137 8.85 1.92 12.30
C LEU A 137 8.20 2.69 13.44
N GLN A 138 8.01 4.00 13.28
CA GLN A 138 7.33 4.82 14.29
C GLN A 138 5.92 4.30 14.63
N ASN A 139 5.24 3.66 13.68
CA ASN A 139 3.89 3.13 13.89
C ASN A 139 3.87 1.85 14.75
N LEU A 140 5.01 1.23 15.07
CA LEU A 140 5.11 0.15 16.05
C LEU A 140 4.80 0.61 17.48
N GLU A 141 5.12 1.86 17.81
CA GLU A 141 4.89 2.42 19.15
C GLU A 141 3.57 3.23 19.21
N HIS A 142 2.74 3.16 18.17
CA HIS A 142 1.49 3.91 18.11
C HIS A 142 0.52 3.49 19.23
N ARG A 143 -0.20 4.44 19.83
CA ARG A 143 -1.15 4.18 20.95
C ARG A 143 -2.22 3.14 20.64
N HIS A 144 -2.70 3.12 19.39
CA HIS A 144 -3.84 2.31 18.97
C HIS A 144 -3.40 0.93 18.40
N PRO A 145 -3.91 -0.20 18.93
CA PRO A 145 -3.51 -1.54 18.48
C PRO A 145 -3.75 -1.80 16.99
N PHE A 146 -4.82 -1.24 16.43
CA PHE A 146 -5.10 -1.28 14.98
C PHE A 146 -3.93 -0.82 14.13
N VAL A 147 -3.19 0.21 14.56
CA VAL A 147 -2.05 0.73 13.81
C VAL A 147 -0.85 -0.20 13.99
N ARG A 148 -0.53 -0.56 15.24
CA ARG A 148 0.59 -1.46 15.56
C ARG A 148 0.50 -2.81 14.85
N ARG A 149 -0.66 -3.46 14.87
CA ARG A 149 -0.84 -4.76 14.20
C ARG A 149 -0.62 -4.69 12.69
N ASN A 150 -0.97 -3.56 12.05
CA ASN A 150 -0.73 -3.34 10.62
C ASN A 150 0.72 -2.92 10.35
N ALA A 151 1.37 -2.20 11.27
CA ALA A 151 2.79 -1.87 11.18
C ALA A 151 3.66 -3.13 11.19
N ILE A 152 3.37 -4.05 12.11
CA ILE A 152 4.04 -5.36 12.18
C ILE A 152 3.85 -6.16 10.88
N LEU A 153 2.64 -6.17 10.33
CA LEU A 153 2.37 -6.85 9.03
C LEU A 153 3.11 -6.19 7.87
N ALA A 154 3.17 -4.86 7.84
CA ALA A 154 3.89 -4.12 6.81
C ALA A 154 5.38 -4.44 6.87
N ILE A 155 6.00 -4.39 8.05
CA ILE A 155 7.41 -4.75 8.25
C ILE A 155 7.66 -6.19 7.81
N MET A 156 6.84 -7.15 8.26
CA MET A 156 6.98 -8.55 7.84
C MET A 156 6.91 -8.72 6.31
N SER A 157 5.99 -8.01 5.66
CA SER A 157 5.81 -8.10 4.21
C SER A 157 6.95 -7.47 3.43
N ILE A 158 7.48 -6.33 3.91
CA ILE A 158 8.61 -5.65 3.29
C ILE A 158 9.91 -6.43 3.52
N TYR A 159 10.11 -6.98 4.72
CA TYR A 159 11.29 -7.79 5.05
C TYR A 159 11.42 -9.02 4.13
N LYS A 160 10.31 -9.52 3.58
CA LYS A 160 10.28 -10.60 2.59
C LYS A 160 10.78 -10.19 1.19
N LEU A 161 10.78 -8.90 0.85
CA LEU A 161 11.19 -8.43 -0.46
C LEU A 161 12.70 -8.63 -0.68
N PRO A 162 13.18 -8.70 -1.93
CA PRO A 162 14.61 -8.71 -2.21
C PRO A 162 15.29 -7.48 -1.59
N ASN A 163 16.33 -7.67 -0.78
CA ASN A 163 17.00 -6.62 0.01
C ASN A 163 16.10 -5.91 1.05
N GLY A 164 14.94 -6.48 1.39
CA GLY A 164 14.04 -5.92 2.39
C GLY A 164 14.59 -5.96 3.81
N ASP A 165 15.48 -6.92 4.10
CA ASP A 165 16.27 -7.04 5.31
C ASP A 165 17.22 -5.85 5.51
N GLN A 166 17.80 -5.32 4.43
CA GLN A 166 18.66 -4.13 4.47
C GLN A 166 17.87 -2.85 4.76
N LEU A 167 16.59 -2.79 4.36
CA LEU A 167 15.72 -1.65 4.66
C LEU A 167 15.33 -1.61 6.15
N PHE A 168 15.32 -2.77 6.82
CA PHE A 168 14.88 -2.92 8.19
C PHE A 168 15.86 -3.78 8.98
N VAL A 169 17.12 -3.34 9.07
CA VAL A 169 18.22 -4.10 9.70
C VAL A 169 17.84 -4.58 11.10
N ASP A 170 17.32 -3.68 11.94
CA ASP A 170 16.99 -3.96 13.34
C ASP A 170 15.54 -4.45 13.53
N ALA A 171 14.82 -4.83 12.46
CA ALA A 171 13.41 -5.21 12.56
C ALA A 171 13.16 -6.36 13.54
N PRO A 172 13.91 -7.48 13.52
CA PRO A 172 13.70 -8.56 14.46
C PRO A 172 13.74 -8.10 15.93
N GLU A 173 14.75 -7.31 16.30
CA GLU A 173 14.90 -6.80 17.67
C GLU A 173 13.78 -5.82 18.04
N MET A 174 13.38 -4.95 17.09
CA MET A 174 12.26 -4.03 17.30
C MET A 174 10.93 -4.77 17.47
N ILE A 175 10.69 -5.84 16.70
CA ILE A 175 9.48 -6.67 16.82
C ILE A 175 9.50 -7.48 18.13
N GLU A 176 10.66 -7.99 18.56
CA GLU A 176 10.80 -8.66 19.86
C GLU A 176 10.47 -7.70 21.02
N LYS A 177 11.03 -6.49 20.99
CA LYS A 177 10.69 -5.44 21.96
C LYS A 177 9.20 -5.11 21.93
N ALA A 178 8.60 -4.96 20.74
CA ALA A 178 7.17 -4.71 20.61
C ALA A 178 6.33 -5.88 21.18
N LEU A 179 6.71 -7.13 20.91
CA LEU A 179 6.01 -8.32 21.40
C LEU A 179 6.02 -8.41 22.93
N SER A 180 7.12 -8.03 23.57
CA SER A 180 7.27 -8.08 25.04
C SER A 180 6.29 -7.18 25.80
N THR A 181 5.86 -6.07 25.17
CA THR A 181 4.96 -5.08 25.81
C THR A 181 3.55 -5.10 25.23
N GLU A 182 3.34 -5.68 24.04
CA GLU A 182 2.04 -5.73 23.37
C GLU A 182 1.00 -6.50 24.20
N GLN A 183 -0.26 -6.07 24.12
CA GLN A 183 -1.39 -6.71 24.79
C GLN A 183 -2.45 -7.20 23.80
N ASP A 184 -2.54 -6.61 22.61
CA ASP A 184 -3.52 -7.00 21.60
C ASP A 184 -3.17 -8.38 21.00
N PRO A 185 -4.08 -9.37 21.05
CA PRO A 185 -3.82 -10.72 20.55
C PRO A 185 -3.48 -10.78 19.05
N SER A 186 -4.07 -9.88 18.25
CA SER A 186 -3.81 -9.86 16.79
C SER A 186 -2.40 -9.34 16.50
N ALA A 187 -1.99 -8.28 17.19
CA ALA A 187 -0.63 -7.75 17.10
C ALA A 187 0.41 -8.77 17.60
N LYS A 188 0.17 -9.43 18.75
CA LYS A 188 1.04 -10.51 19.26
C LYS A 188 1.23 -11.63 18.24
N ARG A 189 0.14 -12.13 17.67
CA ARG A 189 0.20 -13.17 16.63
C ARG A 189 1.06 -12.75 15.45
N ASN A 190 0.88 -11.52 14.97
CA ASN A 190 1.65 -11.00 13.83
C ASN A 190 3.14 -10.86 14.17
N ALA A 191 3.46 -10.35 15.37
CA ALA A 191 4.83 -10.20 15.83
C ALA A 191 5.52 -11.55 15.99
N PHE A 192 4.85 -12.51 16.64
CA PHE A 192 5.31 -13.88 16.74
C PHE A 192 5.56 -14.49 15.36
N LEU A 193 4.63 -14.32 14.42
CA LEU A 193 4.79 -14.88 13.07
C LEU A 193 6.00 -14.27 12.32
N MET A 194 6.21 -12.96 12.45
CA MET A 194 7.37 -12.28 11.87
C MET A 194 8.67 -12.84 12.47
N LEU A 195 8.77 -12.92 13.80
CA LEU A 195 9.95 -13.47 14.48
C LEU A 195 10.16 -14.97 14.21
N PHE A 196 9.10 -15.75 14.12
CA PHE A 196 9.19 -17.16 13.77
C PHE A 196 9.72 -17.35 12.35
N THR A 197 9.34 -16.48 11.42
CA THR A 197 9.74 -16.58 10.02
C THR A 197 11.14 -16.00 9.78
N TYR A 198 11.52 -14.93 10.47
CA TYR A 198 12.73 -14.15 10.18
C TYR A 198 13.67 -13.93 11.38
N GLY A 199 13.22 -14.13 12.61
CA GLY A 199 14.03 -13.95 13.82
C GLY A 199 15.14 -14.99 14.00
N GLY A 200 15.08 -16.11 13.26
CA GLY A 200 16.15 -17.10 13.18
C GLY A 200 17.26 -16.76 12.16
N ALA A 201 17.15 -15.66 11.39
CA ALA A 201 18.14 -15.33 10.36
C ALA A 201 19.55 -15.02 10.91
N GLY A 202 19.71 -14.92 12.23
CA GLY A 202 21.01 -14.85 12.93
C GLY A 202 21.42 -16.13 13.66
N VAL A 203 20.62 -17.21 13.66
CA VAL A 203 20.92 -18.48 14.34
C VAL A 203 20.63 -19.65 13.38
N ASP A 204 21.68 -20.07 12.66
CA ASP A 204 21.85 -21.37 12.03
C ASP A 204 20.71 -21.91 11.12
N SER A 205 20.62 -21.38 9.90
CA SER A 205 20.09 -22.11 8.73
C SER A 205 21.00 -23.25 8.25
N LYS A 206 21.73 -23.92 9.16
CA LYS A 206 22.60 -25.08 8.89
C LYS A 206 22.11 -26.38 9.53
N CYS A 207 20.98 -26.37 10.21
CA CYS A 207 20.38 -27.58 10.77
C CYS A 207 18.87 -27.58 10.55
N LEU A 208 18.46 -27.85 9.31
CA LEU A 208 17.28 -28.64 8.94
C LEU A 208 17.43 -29.08 7.47
#